data_AF-A0A072PWG0-F1
#
_entry.id   AF-A0A072PWG0-F1
#
_cell.length_a   1.000
_cell.length_b   1.000
_cell.length_c   1.000
_cell.angle_alpha   90.00
_cell.angle_beta   90.00
_cell.angle_gamma   90.00
#
_symmetry.space_group_name_H-M   'P 1'
#
loop_
_entity.id
_entity.type
_entity.pdbx_description
1 polymer ?
#
loop_
_entity_poly.entity_id
_entity_poly.type
_entity_poly.pdbx_seq_one_letter_code
_entity_poly.pdbx_strand_id
1 'polypeptide(L)' 'MEDLSIYCDSNLLYNQENMSNYCPSGFHPVCLNDTFKDGRYKLHHNLGWGGYSTAWLAKDKK' A
#
# COMPACT_ATOMS: atom_id res chain seq x y z
N MET A 1 -14.89 -16.83 -28.48
CA MET A 1 -15.14 -16.38 -27.11
C MET A 1 -13.80 -16.47 -26.42
N GLU A 2 -13.14 -15.33 -26.23
CA GLU A 2 -11.75 -15.29 -25.77
C GLU A 2 -11.65 -15.85 -24.35
N ASP A 3 -10.72 -16.77 -24.17
CA ASP A 3 -10.47 -17.49 -22.92
C ASP A 3 -9.83 -16.53 -21.90
N LEU A 4 -10.67 -16.02 -20.99
CA LEU A 4 -10.26 -15.12 -19.92
C LEU A 4 -9.45 -15.81 -18.81
N SER A 5 -9.21 -17.13 -18.89
CA SER A 5 -8.45 -17.88 -17.88
C SER A 5 -6.98 -17.45 -17.79
N ILE A 6 -6.43 -16.81 -18.83
CA ILE A 6 -5.06 -16.28 -18.83
C ILE A 6 -4.90 -15.10 -17.86
N TYR A 7 -5.99 -14.38 -17.55
CA TYR A 7 -6.00 -13.36 -16.49
C TYR A 7 -6.14 -13.96 -15.08
N CYS A 8 -6.56 -15.23 -14.94
CA CYS A 8 -6.69 -15.88 -13.63
C CYS A 8 -5.34 -16.30 -13.03
N ASP A 9 -4.28 -16.49 -13.83
CA ASP A 9 -2.92 -16.73 -13.31
C ASP A 9 -2.31 -15.46 -12.67
N SER A 10 -2.72 -14.28 -13.15
CA SER A 10 -2.45 -13.04 -12.44
C SER A 10 -3.53 -12.84 -11.39
N ASN A 11 -3.25 -13.28 -10.16
CA ASN A 11 -4.10 -13.10 -8.99
C ASN A 11 -4.18 -11.61 -8.61
N LEU A 12 -4.72 -10.76 -9.48
CA LEU A 12 -4.82 -9.31 -9.35
C LEU A 12 -5.59 -8.91 -8.09
N LEU A 13 -6.47 -9.79 -7.61
CA LEU A 13 -7.20 -9.64 -6.35
C LEU A 13 -6.31 -9.83 -5.11
N TYR A 14 -5.31 -10.74 -5.18
CA TYR A 14 -4.30 -10.94 -4.13
C TYR A 14 -3.19 -9.89 -4.15
N ASN A 15 -3.04 -9.15 -5.24
CA ASN A 15 -2.08 -8.04 -5.34
C ASN A 15 -2.66 -6.72 -4.79
N GLN A 16 -3.96 -6.66 -4.50
CA GLN A 16 -4.61 -5.43 -4.02
C GLN A 16 -4.66 -5.39 -2.49
N GLU A 17 -4.26 -4.26 -1.92
CA GLU A 17 -4.34 -4.01 -0.47
C GLU A 17 -5.77 -4.23 0.03
N ASN A 18 -5.96 -5.16 0.97
CA ASN A 18 -7.27 -5.38 1.57
C ASN A 18 -7.57 -4.24 2.56
N MET A 19 -8.60 -3.44 2.25
CA MET A 19 -9.05 -2.34 3.10
C MET A 19 -9.38 -2.75 4.54
N SER A 20 -9.78 -4.01 4.75
CA SER A 20 -10.10 -4.55 6.09
C SER A 20 -8.88 -4.68 6.99
N ASN A 21 -7.67 -4.71 6.42
CA ASN A 21 -6.43 -4.77 7.19
C ASN A 21 -6.09 -3.43 7.84
N TYR A 22 -6.71 -2.31 7.44
CA TYR A 22 -6.54 -1.01 8.08
C TYR A 22 -7.43 -0.89 9.31
N CYS A 23 -6.93 -1.37 10.43
CA CYS A 23 -7.67 -1.39 11.70
C CYS A 23 -6.70 -1.25 12.88
N PRO A 24 -7.20 -0.96 14.09
CA PRO A 24 -6.39 -1.13 15.29
C PRO A 24 -5.83 -2.56 15.33
N SER A 25 -4.51 -2.72 15.52
CA SER A 25 -3.72 -3.97 15.39
C SER A 25 -3.38 -4.46 13.97
N GLY A 26 -3.85 -3.79 12.92
CA GLY A 26 -3.49 -4.04 11.53
C GLY A 26 -2.58 -2.96 10.95
N PHE A 27 -2.75 -2.68 9.66
CA PHE A 27 -2.06 -1.58 8.98
C PHE A 27 -2.49 -0.24 9.54
N HIS A 28 -1.50 0.65 9.74
CA HIS A 28 -1.77 2.02 10.12
C HIS A 28 -2.43 2.76 8.94
N PRO A 29 -3.53 3.51 9.15
CA PRO A 29 -4.10 4.37 8.13
C PRO A 29 -3.10 5.46 7.75
N VAL A 30 -2.83 5.59 6.45
CA VAL A 30 -1.84 6.53 5.91
C VAL A 30 -2.41 7.22 4.67
N CYS A 31 -2.21 8.52 4.57
CA CYS A 31 -2.67 9.36 3.48
C CYS A 31 -1.51 10.05 2.74
N LEU A 32 -1.77 10.41 1.48
CA LEU A 32 -0.82 11.21 0.71
C LEU A 32 -0.57 12.55 1.40
N ASN A 33 0.68 12.99 1.37
CA ASN A 33 1.18 14.19 2.07
C ASN A 33 1.29 14.09 3.59
N ASP A 34 0.95 12.96 4.21
CA ASP A 34 1.26 12.74 5.62
C ASP A 34 2.76 12.91 5.89
N THR A 35 3.06 13.34 7.11
CA THR A 35 4.44 13.53 7.54
C THR A 35 4.79 12.71 8.77
N PHE A 36 5.94 12.04 8.71
CA PHE A 36 6.47 11.23 9.81
C PHE A 36 7.79 11.82 10.31
N LYS A 37 8.14 11.48 11.56
CA LYS A 37 9.36 11.94 12.25
C LYS A 37 9.49 13.46 12.23
N ASP A 38 8.57 14.12 12.93
CA ASP A 38 8.55 15.59 13.13
C ASP A 38 8.62 16.38 11.80
N GLY A 39 7.90 15.92 10.78
CA GLY A 39 7.82 16.60 9.49
C GLY A 39 8.92 16.25 8.48
N ARG A 40 9.91 15.41 8.85
CA ARG A 40 11.07 15.07 8.00
C ARG A 40 10.71 14.25 6.77
N TYR A 41 9.86 13.24 6.92
CA TYR A 41 9.50 12.35 5.82
C TYR A 41 8.10 12.67 5.34
N LYS A 42 7.97 13.21 4.12
CA LYS A 42 6.67 13.47 3.48
C LYS A 42 6.30 12.35 2.53
N LEU A 43 5.12 11.76 2.69
CA LEU A 43 4.67 10.67 1.84
C LEU A 43 4.14 11.15 0.49
N HIS A 44 4.51 10.43 -0.57
CA HIS A 44 4.18 10.77 -1.96
C HIS A 44 3.41 9.68 -2.70
N HIS A 45 3.75 8.40 -2.50
CA HIS A 45 3.10 7.28 -3.19
C HIS A 45 3.11 6.02 -2.33
N ASN A 46 2.07 5.19 -2.45
CA ASN A 46 2.09 3.83 -1.93
C ASN A 46 2.91 2.95 -2.90
N LEU A 47 3.86 2.18 -2.38
CA LEU A 47 4.71 1.27 -3.15
C LEU A 47 4.22 -0.18 -3.11
N GLY A 48 3.27 -0.49 -2.22
CA GLY A 48 2.66 -1.79 -2.06
C GLY A 48 2.64 -2.22 -0.60
N TRP A 49 2.37 -3.50 -0.42
CA TRP A 49 2.10 -4.11 0.87
C TRP A 49 2.61 -5.54 0.92
N GLY A 50 2.82 -6.02 2.14
CA GLY A 50 3.09 -7.43 2.45
C GLY A 50 2.20 -7.87 3.60
N GLY A 51 2.41 -9.12 4.08
CA GLY A 51 1.51 -9.73 5.07
C GLY A 51 1.29 -8.92 6.36
N TYR A 52 2.26 -8.10 6.77
CA TYR A 52 2.22 -7.37 8.04
C TYR A 52 2.56 -5.87 7.93
N SER A 53 2.79 -5.35 6.73
CA SER A 53 3.22 -3.97 6.55
C SER A 53 2.88 -3.41 5.18
N THR A 54 2.82 -2.08 5.10
CA THR A 54 2.72 -1.31 3.86
C THR A 54 4.01 -0.54 3.64
N ALA A 55 4.46 -0.43 2.39
CA ALA A 55 5.64 0.31 1.99
C ALA A 55 5.24 1.60 1.27
N TRP A 56 5.83 2.72 1.65
CA TRP A 56 5.50 4.04 1.10
C TRP A 56 6.75 4.77 0.63
N LEU A 57 6.63 5.46 -0.51
CA LEU A 57 7.65 6.40 -0.97
C LEU A 57 7.55 7.69 -0.17
N ALA A 58 8.63 8.02 0.52
CA ALA A 58 8.75 9.27 1.27
C ALA A 58 9.89 10.13 0.72
N LYS A 59 9.66 11.44 0.67
CA LYS A 59 10.71 12.44 0.44
C LYS A 59 11.28 12.86 1.79
N ASP A 60 12.58 12.69 1.97
CA ASP A 60 13.32 13.27 3.10
C ASP A 60 13.50 14.78 2.87
N LYS A 61 13.24 15.59 3.89
CA LYS A 61 13.41 17.06 3.88
C LYS A 61 14.70 17.53 4.54
N LYS A 62 15.60 16.62 4.90
CA LYS A 62 16.96 16.99 5.28
C LYS A 62 17.77 17.55 4.12
#